data_AF-A0A5E5BPM3-F1
#
_entry.id   AF-A0A5E5BPM3-F1
#
_cell.length_a   1.000
_cell.length_b   1.000
_cell.length_c   1.000
_cell.angle_alpha   90.00
_cell.angle_beta   90.00
_cell.angle_gamma   90.00
#
_symmetry.space_group_name_H-M   'P 1'
#
loop_
_entity.id
_entity.type
_entity.pdbx_description
1 polymer ?
#
loop_
_entity_poly.entity_id
_entity_poly.type
_entity_poly.pdbx_seq_one_letter_code
_entity_poly.pdbx_strand_id
1 'polypeptide(L)'
;MSHRIAMHFLTCACLAAGAAATMGTTAANAADAAAKDRYEAAQKSAEADYKASAARCDDLKDNAKKVCVENAKGNEKVAKANAEADYKQTPKARYDAALAKADADYSVAKLRCDDKKGNEKDVCVKDADAAKTKAYGDAKVMRTSRESSKDTMAARQDANADANKAQYKAALERCDSLSGNSKDTCVADAKARFNQ
;
A
#
# COMPACT_ATOMS: atom_id res chain seq x y z
N MET A 1 -0.20 34.72 -39.52
CA MET A 1 1.22 34.50 -39.84
C MET A 1 1.68 33.29 -39.04
N SER A 2 1.57 32.12 -39.65
CA SER A 2 1.91 30.83 -39.04
C SER A 2 3.14 30.28 -39.76
N HIS A 3 4.28 30.23 -39.08
CA HIS A 3 5.43 29.49 -39.57
C HIS A 3 5.53 28.16 -38.83
N ARG A 4 5.05 27.10 -39.51
CA ARG A 4 5.40 25.71 -39.21
C ARG A 4 6.77 25.45 -39.83
N ILE A 5 7.78 25.19 -39.00
CA ILE A 5 9.06 24.68 -39.46
C ILE A 5 8.94 23.17 -39.57
N ALA A 6 8.91 22.68 -40.81
CA ALA A 6 9.07 21.27 -41.15
C ALA A 6 10.56 20.97 -41.26
N MET A 7 11.10 20.13 -40.36
CA MET A 7 12.47 19.65 -40.45
C MET A 7 12.45 18.23 -41.01
N HIS A 8 12.84 18.11 -42.28
CA HIS A 8 13.06 16.85 -42.98
C HIS A 8 14.28 16.16 -42.37
N PHE A 9 14.10 14.98 -41.78
CA PHE A 9 15.20 14.07 -41.47
C PHE A 9 15.47 13.20 -42.70
N LEU A 10 16.55 13.55 -43.40
CA LEU A 10 17.12 12.80 -44.51
C LEU A 10 17.78 11.52 -43.96
N THR A 11 17.27 10.37 -44.35
CA THR A 11 17.89 9.06 -44.16
C THR A 11 19.17 8.97 -44.99
N CYS A 12 20.32 8.83 -44.34
CA CYS A 12 21.57 8.47 -44.99
C CYS A 12 21.98 7.07 -44.50
N ALA A 13 21.76 6.08 -45.36
CA ALA A 13 22.28 4.73 -45.19
C ALA A 13 23.71 4.68 -45.72
N CYS A 14 24.68 4.42 -44.84
CA CYS A 14 26.01 3.98 -45.22
C CYS A 14 26.31 2.64 -44.53
N LEU A 15 26.34 1.57 -45.34
CA LEU A 15 27.01 0.33 -45.01
C LEU A 15 28.52 0.56 -45.04
N ALA A 16 29.20 0.24 -43.95
CA ALA A 16 30.62 -0.11 -43.95
C ALA A 16 30.85 -1.26 -42.95
N ALA A 17 31.37 -2.36 -43.47
CA ALA A 17 31.72 -3.56 -42.74
C ALA A 17 33.06 -3.43 -41.99
N GLY A 18 33.14 -4.07 -40.82
CA GLY A 18 34.39 -4.66 -40.32
C GLY A 18 35.15 -3.90 -39.22
N ALA A 19 34.76 -4.14 -37.96
CA ALA A 19 35.71 -4.28 -36.84
C ALA A 19 35.02 -5.05 -35.71
N ALA A 20 35.48 -6.27 -35.46
CA ALA A 20 35.11 -7.03 -34.28
C ALA A 20 35.70 -6.35 -33.03
N ALA A 21 34.83 -5.79 -32.20
CA ALA A 21 35.10 -5.60 -30.78
C ALA A 21 33.92 -6.23 -30.04
N THR A 22 34.18 -7.41 -29.47
CA THR A 22 33.33 -8.05 -28.48
C THR A 22 33.03 -7.04 -27.37
N MET A 23 31.85 -6.43 -27.39
CA MET A 23 31.29 -5.75 -26.21
C MET A 23 30.96 -6.82 -25.18
N GLY A 24 31.99 -7.29 -24.48
CA GLY A 24 31.89 -8.22 -23.38
C GLY A 24 31.11 -7.59 -22.22
N THR A 25 29.96 -8.19 -21.92
CA THR A 25 29.49 -8.64 -20.59
C THR A 25 29.70 -7.78 -19.32
N THR A 26 30.17 -6.54 -19.40
CA THR A 26 30.43 -5.67 -18.23
C THR A 26 29.24 -4.78 -17.85
N ALA A 27 28.26 -4.62 -18.74
CA ALA A 27 27.06 -3.82 -18.48
C ALA A 27 26.11 -4.42 -17.42
N ALA A 28 26.09 -5.76 -17.28
CA ALA A 28 25.24 -6.43 -16.29
C ALA A 28 25.71 -6.12 -14.85
N ASN A 29 27.02 -6.20 -14.59
CA ASN A 29 27.59 -5.99 -13.26
C ASN A 29 27.48 -4.53 -12.77
N ALA A 30 27.53 -3.55 -13.68
CA ALA A 30 27.36 -2.14 -13.34
C ALA A 30 25.91 -1.76 -13.03
N ALA A 31 24.93 -2.38 -13.69
CA ALA A 31 23.51 -2.17 -13.43
C ALA A 31 23.09 -2.69 -12.05
N ASP A 32 23.60 -3.87 -11.65
CA ASP A 32 23.30 -4.46 -10.34
C ASP A 32 23.93 -3.67 -9.18
N ALA A 33 25.16 -3.19 -9.34
CA ALA A 33 25.81 -2.32 -8.35
C ALA A 33 25.02 -1.01 -8.16
N ALA A 34 24.61 -0.36 -9.25
CA ALA A 34 23.80 0.85 -9.19
C ALA A 34 22.41 0.63 -8.57
N ALA A 35 21.80 -0.55 -8.78
CA ALA A 35 20.53 -0.90 -8.14
C ALA A 35 20.68 -1.06 -6.62
N LYS A 36 21.76 -1.71 -6.17
CA LYS A 36 22.08 -1.86 -4.74
C LYS A 36 22.36 -0.51 -4.08
N ASP A 37 23.14 0.36 -4.73
CA ASP A 37 23.43 1.70 -4.20
C ASP A 37 22.15 2.54 -4.06
N ARG A 38 21.24 2.48 -5.03
CA ARG A 38 19.92 3.13 -4.96
C ARG A 38 19.06 2.57 -3.81
N TYR A 39 19.07 1.25 -3.63
CA TYR A 39 18.36 0.60 -2.52
C TYR A 39 18.90 1.08 -1.17
N GLU A 40 20.21 1.04 -0.95
CA GLU A 40 20.82 1.50 0.29
C GLU A 40 20.59 2.99 0.55
N ALA A 41 20.66 3.82 -0.51
CA ALA A 41 20.33 5.24 -0.43
C ALA A 41 18.87 5.47 -0.04
N ALA A 42 17.93 4.71 -0.61
CA ALA A 42 16.51 4.79 -0.27
C ALA A 42 16.24 4.36 1.19
N GLN A 43 16.90 3.30 1.67
CA GLN A 43 16.82 2.89 3.09
C GLN A 43 17.30 3.99 4.04
N LYS A 44 18.46 4.60 3.74
CA LYS A 44 19.02 5.71 4.52
C LYS A 44 18.13 6.97 4.47
N SER A 45 17.56 7.28 3.31
CA SER A 45 16.62 8.40 3.15
C SER A 45 15.39 8.18 4.03
N ALA A 46 14.81 6.98 4.02
CA ALA A 46 13.64 6.66 4.85
C ALA A 46 13.93 6.85 6.35
N GLU A 47 15.12 6.45 6.82
CA GLU A 47 15.54 6.66 8.21
C GLU A 47 15.74 8.15 8.54
N ALA A 48 16.32 8.91 7.63
CA ALA A 48 16.51 10.35 7.80
C ALA A 48 15.15 11.07 7.85
N ASP A 49 14.23 10.70 6.95
CA ASP A 49 12.87 11.25 6.89
C ASP A 49 12.07 10.89 8.15
N TYR A 50 12.22 9.68 8.68
CA TYR A 50 11.65 9.30 9.97
C TYR A 50 12.18 10.18 11.09
N LYS A 51 13.51 10.32 11.23
CA LYS A 51 14.11 11.14 12.28
C LYS A 51 13.64 12.59 12.21
N ALA A 52 13.62 13.17 11.01
CA ALA A 52 13.14 14.53 10.79
C ALA A 52 11.64 14.68 11.11
N SER A 53 10.82 13.72 10.69
CA SER A 53 9.37 13.75 10.92
C SER A 53 9.02 13.52 12.39
N ALA A 54 9.68 12.58 13.05
CA ALA A 54 9.50 12.30 14.48
C ALA A 54 9.90 13.49 15.34
N ALA A 55 10.99 14.19 15.01
CA ALA A 55 11.39 15.41 15.71
C ALA A 55 10.32 16.52 15.60
N ARG A 56 9.65 16.66 14.45
CA ARG A 56 8.52 17.60 14.28
C ARG A 56 7.32 17.24 15.14
N CYS A 57 7.23 16.01 15.64
CA CYS A 57 6.17 15.60 16.54
C CYS A 57 6.44 16.00 18.01
N ASP A 58 7.62 16.56 18.34
CA ASP A 58 8.00 16.78 19.73
C ASP A 58 7.17 17.84 20.45
N ASP A 59 6.72 18.85 19.72
CA ASP A 59 5.87 19.93 20.22
C ASP A 59 4.41 19.50 20.44
N LEU A 60 4.02 18.31 19.95
CA LEU A 60 2.70 17.74 20.16
C LEU A 60 2.59 17.06 21.52
N LYS A 61 1.37 16.83 21.99
CA LYS A 61 1.10 16.16 23.26
C LYS A 61 0.13 14.99 23.09
N ASP A 62 0.13 14.09 24.06
CA ASP A 62 -0.82 13.00 24.21
C ASP A 62 -1.05 12.20 22.92
N ASN A 63 -2.30 11.99 22.52
CA ASN A 63 -2.62 11.19 21.34
C ASN A 63 -2.14 11.85 20.03
N ALA A 64 -2.17 13.19 19.95
CA ALA A 64 -1.65 13.88 18.78
C ALA A 64 -0.16 13.58 18.54
N LYS A 65 0.65 13.53 19.62
CA LYS A 65 2.06 13.09 19.52
C LYS A 65 2.18 11.64 19.08
N LYS A 66 1.38 10.73 19.67
CA LYS A 66 1.39 9.31 19.31
C LYS A 66 1.05 9.09 17.83
N VAL A 67 -0.04 9.69 17.35
CA VAL A 67 -0.47 9.61 15.94
C VAL A 67 0.62 10.15 15.01
N CYS A 68 1.25 11.26 15.36
CA CYS A 68 2.33 11.85 14.55
C CYS A 68 3.54 10.92 14.45
N VAL A 69 4.02 10.40 15.59
CA VAL A 69 5.17 9.48 15.63
C VAL A 69 4.86 8.17 14.91
N GLU A 70 3.67 7.60 15.11
CA GLU A 70 3.27 6.36 14.43
C GLU A 70 3.09 6.57 12.92
N ASN A 71 2.61 7.74 12.48
CA ASN A 71 2.58 8.07 11.06
C ASN A 71 3.99 8.16 10.46
N ALA A 72 4.93 8.82 11.16
CA ALA A 72 6.31 8.90 10.72
C ALA A 72 6.96 7.51 10.61
N LYS A 73 6.76 6.66 11.64
CA LYS A 73 7.23 5.27 11.66
C LYS A 73 6.59 4.41 10.58
N GLY A 74 5.30 4.61 10.32
CA GLY A 74 4.57 3.96 9.24
C GLY A 74 5.17 4.32 7.88
N ASN A 75 5.40 5.61 7.63
CA ASN A 75 6.01 6.11 6.39
C ASN A 75 7.42 5.54 6.19
N GLU A 76 8.24 5.44 7.24
CA GLU A 76 9.54 4.78 7.19
C GLU A 76 9.42 3.32 6.71
N LYS A 77 8.57 2.53 7.37
CA LYS A 77 8.36 1.12 7.03
C LYS A 77 7.90 0.94 5.60
N VAL A 78 6.96 1.78 5.14
CA VAL A 78 6.45 1.75 3.77
C VAL A 78 7.54 2.13 2.77
N ALA A 79 8.30 3.19 3.02
CA ALA A 79 9.39 3.61 2.15
C ALA A 79 10.46 2.51 2.03
N LYS A 80 10.85 1.90 3.15
CA LYS A 80 11.80 0.78 3.17
C LYS A 80 11.27 -0.45 2.42
N ALA A 81 10.00 -0.79 2.60
CA ALA A 81 9.39 -1.92 1.92
C ALA A 81 9.22 -1.66 0.40
N ASN A 82 8.91 -0.43 0.00
CA ASN A 82 8.88 -0.03 -1.41
C ASN A 82 10.27 -0.09 -2.04
N ALA A 83 11.31 0.41 -1.35
CA ALA A 83 12.68 0.29 -1.81
C ALA A 83 13.09 -1.17 -2.01
N GLU A 84 12.71 -2.06 -1.09
CA GLU A 84 12.94 -3.50 -1.21
C GLU A 84 12.16 -4.11 -2.39
N ALA A 85 10.91 -3.68 -2.62
CA ALA A 85 10.11 -4.10 -3.75
C ALA A 85 10.72 -3.67 -5.09
N ASP A 86 11.27 -2.46 -5.14
CA ASP A 86 11.95 -1.91 -6.31
C ASP A 86 13.32 -2.58 -6.55
N TYR A 87 14.02 -2.95 -5.49
CA TYR A 87 15.28 -3.67 -5.61
C TYR A 87 15.07 -5.12 -6.08
N LYS A 88 14.13 -5.84 -5.46
CA LYS A 88 13.87 -7.26 -5.76
C LYS A 88 13.04 -7.49 -7.01
N GLN A 89 12.17 -6.55 -7.39
CA GLN A 89 11.26 -6.65 -8.54
C GLN A 89 10.40 -7.94 -8.55
N THR A 90 10.08 -8.50 -7.38
CA THR A 90 9.27 -9.71 -7.28
C THR A 90 7.81 -9.41 -6.87
N PRO A 91 6.84 -10.26 -7.27
CA PRO A 91 5.47 -10.18 -6.77
C PRO A 91 5.38 -10.21 -5.24
N LYS A 92 6.22 -11.03 -4.59
CA LYS A 92 6.26 -11.13 -3.13
C LYS A 92 6.73 -9.81 -2.49
N ALA A 93 7.79 -9.18 -2.98
CA ALA A 93 8.29 -7.95 -2.38
C ALA A 93 7.25 -6.80 -2.53
N ARG A 94 6.56 -6.72 -3.66
CA ARG A 94 5.43 -5.78 -3.85
C ARG A 94 4.25 -6.08 -2.93
N TYR A 95 3.97 -7.36 -2.67
CA TYR A 95 2.97 -7.79 -1.69
C TYR A 95 3.35 -7.37 -0.26
N ASP A 96 4.59 -7.62 0.15
CA ASP A 96 5.08 -7.25 1.48
C ASP A 96 5.02 -5.71 1.68
N ALA A 97 5.33 -4.93 0.64
CA ALA A 97 5.18 -3.47 0.66
C ALA A 97 3.72 -3.01 0.80
N ALA A 98 2.78 -3.67 0.11
CA ALA A 98 1.35 -3.40 0.27
C ALA A 98 0.85 -3.74 1.68
N LEU A 99 1.34 -4.83 2.29
CA LEU A 99 1.03 -5.17 3.68
C LEU A 99 1.62 -4.14 4.66
N ALA A 100 2.87 -3.72 4.47
CA ALA A 100 3.50 -2.70 5.29
C ALA A 100 2.68 -1.39 5.28
N LYS A 101 2.13 -1.01 4.11
CA LYS A 101 1.22 0.13 3.98
C LYS A 101 -0.08 -0.10 4.75
N ALA A 102 -0.73 -1.24 4.58
CA ALA A 102 -1.96 -1.57 5.28
C ALA A 102 -1.78 -1.56 6.81
N ASP A 103 -0.65 -2.07 7.31
CA ASP A 103 -0.30 -2.06 8.73
C ASP A 103 -0.01 -0.65 9.26
N ALA A 104 0.70 0.18 8.48
CA ALA A 104 0.94 1.57 8.84
C ALA A 104 -0.37 2.36 8.94
N ASP A 105 -1.23 2.26 7.93
CA ASP A 105 -2.54 2.91 7.90
C ASP A 105 -3.42 2.45 9.08
N TYR A 106 -3.43 1.14 9.35
CA TYR A 106 -4.17 0.55 10.48
C TYR A 106 -3.68 1.05 11.84
N SER A 107 -2.37 1.11 12.04
CA SER A 107 -1.78 1.54 13.32
C SER A 107 -2.13 3.00 13.62
N VAL A 108 -2.06 3.87 12.61
CA VAL A 108 -2.51 5.26 12.72
C VAL A 108 -4.02 5.36 12.95
N ALA A 109 -4.82 4.56 12.24
CA ALA A 109 -6.27 4.56 12.41
C ALA A 109 -6.68 4.15 13.84
N LYS A 110 -6.05 3.12 14.42
CA LYS A 110 -6.29 2.70 15.80
C LYS A 110 -6.00 3.80 16.81
N LEU A 111 -4.86 4.48 16.67
CA LEU A 111 -4.52 5.59 17.56
C LEU A 111 -5.54 6.73 17.44
N ARG A 112 -6.00 7.04 16.23
CA ARG A 112 -7.09 8.03 16.04
C ARG A 112 -8.42 7.59 16.66
N CYS A 113 -8.68 6.29 16.76
CA CYS A 113 -9.83 5.76 17.48
C CYS A 113 -9.70 5.89 19.00
N ASP A 114 -8.48 6.03 19.54
CA ASP A 114 -8.29 6.12 21.00
C ASP A 114 -8.85 7.40 21.61
N ASP A 115 -9.06 8.46 20.82
CA ASP A 115 -9.74 9.69 21.27
C ASP A 115 -11.26 9.52 21.40
N LYS A 116 -11.82 8.44 20.86
CA LYS A 116 -13.26 8.14 20.93
C LYS A 116 -13.59 7.33 22.19
N LYS A 117 -14.87 7.24 22.54
CA LYS A 117 -15.35 6.50 23.72
C LYS A 117 -16.61 5.71 23.39
N GLY A 118 -16.86 4.67 24.19
CA GLY A 118 -18.03 3.80 24.03
C GLY A 118 -18.14 3.19 22.62
N ASN A 119 -19.37 3.00 22.17
CA ASN A 119 -19.66 2.39 20.86
C ASN A 119 -19.00 3.13 19.69
N GLU A 120 -18.82 4.45 19.75
CA GLU A 120 -18.12 5.18 18.69
C GLU A 120 -16.65 4.75 18.53
N LYS A 121 -15.99 4.38 19.63
CA LYS A 121 -14.64 3.83 19.59
C LYS A 121 -14.65 2.43 18.98
N ASP A 122 -15.60 1.60 19.40
CA ASP A 122 -15.70 0.22 18.92
C ASP A 122 -15.96 0.19 17.41
N VAL A 123 -16.92 1.00 16.91
CA VAL A 123 -17.18 1.18 15.48
C VAL A 123 -15.91 1.64 14.74
N CYS A 124 -15.19 2.62 15.29
CA CYS A 124 -13.96 3.13 14.67
C CYS A 124 -12.89 2.03 14.52
N VAL A 125 -12.69 1.21 15.56
CA VAL A 125 -11.74 0.10 15.51
C VAL A 125 -12.19 -0.97 14.50
N LYS A 126 -13.49 -1.30 14.45
CA LYS A 126 -14.03 -2.24 13.45
C LYS A 126 -13.84 -1.73 12.02
N ASP A 127 -14.02 -0.44 11.79
CA ASP A 127 -13.78 0.17 10.49
C ASP A 127 -12.30 0.10 10.09
N ALA A 128 -11.40 0.36 11.04
CA ALA A 128 -9.95 0.22 10.82
C ALA A 128 -9.58 -1.24 10.51
N ASP A 129 -10.14 -2.21 11.25
CA ASP A 129 -9.95 -3.65 10.99
C ASP A 129 -10.46 -4.02 9.58
N ALA A 130 -11.66 -3.55 9.21
CA ALA A 130 -12.24 -3.84 7.91
C ALA A 130 -11.44 -3.23 6.74
N ALA A 131 -10.91 -2.01 6.92
CA ALA A 131 -10.02 -1.39 5.96
C ALA A 131 -8.71 -2.19 5.80
N LYS A 132 -8.11 -2.65 6.91
CA LYS A 132 -6.93 -3.51 6.89
C LYS A 132 -7.20 -4.84 6.19
N THR A 133 -8.28 -5.53 6.55
CA THR A 133 -8.68 -6.80 5.91
C THR A 133 -8.85 -6.63 4.40
N LYS A 134 -9.54 -5.57 3.97
CA LYS A 134 -9.68 -5.28 2.54
C LYS A 134 -8.33 -5.05 1.86
N ALA A 135 -7.45 -4.24 2.44
CA ALA A 135 -6.14 -3.97 1.88
C ALA A 135 -5.26 -5.24 1.77
N TYR A 136 -5.34 -6.14 2.74
CA TYR A 136 -4.67 -7.45 2.70
C TYR A 136 -5.23 -8.34 1.57
N GLY A 137 -6.56 -8.38 1.44
CA GLY A 137 -7.23 -9.09 0.35
C GLY A 137 -6.82 -8.56 -1.02
N ASP A 138 -6.84 -7.23 -1.21
CA ASP A 138 -6.43 -6.58 -2.46
C ASP A 138 -4.95 -6.87 -2.77
N ALA A 139 -4.07 -6.82 -1.77
CA ALA A 139 -2.66 -7.19 -1.91
C ALA A 139 -2.49 -8.66 -2.34
N LYS A 140 -3.24 -9.58 -1.72
CA LYS A 140 -3.23 -11.01 -2.07
C LYS A 140 -3.69 -11.21 -3.51
N VAL A 141 -4.79 -10.58 -3.92
CA VAL A 141 -5.29 -10.62 -5.31
C VAL A 141 -4.25 -10.10 -6.29
N MET A 142 -3.61 -8.96 -5.99
CA MET A 142 -2.58 -8.40 -6.84
C MET A 142 -1.42 -9.39 -7.00
N ARG A 143 -0.93 -9.95 -5.89
CA ARG A 143 0.15 -10.95 -5.92
C ARG A 143 -0.24 -12.16 -6.76
N THR A 144 -1.39 -12.78 -6.47
CA THR A 144 -1.89 -13.93 -7.21
C THR A 144 -2.06 -13.61 -8.68
N SER A 145 -2.51 -12.41 -9.07
CA SER A 145 -2.64 -12.02 -10.48
C SER A 145 -1.32 -11.93 -11.24
N ARG A 146 -0.20 -11.78 -10.53
CA ARG A 146 1.15 -11.79 -11.11
C ARG A 146 1.78 -13.19 -11.12
N GLU A 147 1.26 -14.10 -10.31
CA GLU A 147 1.75 -15.49 -10.20
C GLU A 147 0.91 -16.48 -11.03
N SER A 148 -0.42 -16.32 -11.04
CA SER A 148 -1.39 -17.22 -11.67
C SER A 148 -2.70 -16.51 -12.03
N SER A 149 -2.96 -16.33 -13.33
CA SER A 149 -4.23 -15.79 -13.82
C SER A 149 -5.43 -16.68 -13.47
N LYS A 150 -5.23 -18.01 -13.39
CA LYS A 150 -6.27 -18.99 -13.06
C LYS A 150 -6.81 -18.78 -11.64
N ASP A 151 -5.92 -18.54 -10.68
CA ASP A 151 -6.29 -18.45 -9.27
C ASP A 151 -6.75 -17.06 -8.84
N THR A 152 -6.62 -16.07 -9.74
CA THR A 152 -6.99 -14.68 -9.47
C THR A 152 -8.47 -14.53 -9.15
N MET A 153 -9.36 -15.28 -9.81
CA MET A 153 -10.80 -15.21 -9.54
C MET A 153 -11.14 -15.73 -8.15
N ALA A 154 -10.55 -16.87 -7.73
CA ALA A 154 -10.73 -17.42 -6.39
C ALA A 154 -10.18 -16.46 -5.34
N ALA A 155 -8.97 -15.91 -5.54
CA ALA A 155 -8.39 -14.93 -4.63
C ALA A 155 -9.27 -13.67 -4.48
N ARG A 156 -9.93 -13.22 -5.56
CA ARG A 156 -10.88 -12.09 -5.51
C ARG A 156 -12.14 -12.45 -4.73
N GLN A 157 -12.67 -13.65 -4.92
CA GLN A 157 -13.83 -14.13 -4.16
C GLN A 157 -13.51 -14.21 -2.67
N ASP A 158 -12.38 -14.81 -2.29
CA ASP A 158 -11.91 -14.87 -0.91
C ASP A 158 -11.75 -13.47 -0.30
N ALA A 159 -11.04 -12.57 -1.01
CA ALA A 159 -10.80 -11.21 -0.55
C ALA A 159 -12.12 -10.43 -0.35
N ASN A 160 -13.09 -10.62 -1.25
CA ASN A 160 -14.41 -10.00 -1.13
C ASN A 160 -15.22 -10.60 0.02
N ALA A 161 -15.16 -11.92 0.23
CA ALA A 161 -15.84 -12.58 1.34
C ALA A 161 -15.30 -12.09 2.69
N ASP A 162 -13.97 -12.01 2.84
CA ASP A 162 -13.33 -11.50 4.05
C ASP A 162 -13.63 -10.01 4.27
N ALA A 163 -13.58 -9.19 3.21
CA ALA A 163 -13.94 -7.78 3.28
C ALA A 163 -15.41 -7.59 3.70
N ASN A 164 -16.34 -8.33 3.09
CA ASN A 164 -17.77 -8.27 3.44
C ASN A 164 -18.01 -8.72 4.88
N LYS A 165 -17.33 -9.77 5.34
CA LYS A 165 -17.42 -10.24 6.74
C LYS A 165 -16.90 -9.19 7.73
N ALA A 166 -15.81 -8.51 7.40
CA ALA A 166 -15.26 -7.46 8.26
C ALA A 166 -16.17 -6.21 8.27
N GLN A 167 -16.70 -5.82 7.11
CA GLN A 167 -17.66 -4.72 7.00
C GLN A 167 -18.99 -5.03 7.69
N TYR A 168 -19.47 -6.27 7.63
CA TYR A 168 -20.63 -6.72 8.38
C TYR A 168 -20.43 -6.58 9.89
N LYS A 169 -19.28 -7.00 10.42
CA LYS A 169 -18.95 -6.80 11.84
C LYS A 169 -18.98 -5.32 12.23
N ALA A 170 -18.45 -4.45 11.38
CA ALA A 170 -18.50 -3.00 11.62
C ALA A 170 -19.93 -2.43 11.52
N ALA A 171 -20.79 -3.00 10.68
CA ALA A 171 -22.19 -2.61 10.58
C ALA A 171 -22.99 -3.07 11.80
N LEU A 172 -22.76 -4.29 12.30
CA LEU A 172 -23.37 -4.78 13.53
C LEU A 172 -23.01 -3.89 14.72
N GLU A 173 -21.73 -3.52 14.85
CA GLU A 173 -21.29 -2.62 15.91
C GLU A 173 -22.02 -1.27 15.86
N ARG A 174 -22.30 -0.73 14.67
CA ARG A 174 -23.12 0.48 14.53
C ARG A 174 -24.57 0.27 14.94
N CYS A 175 -25.13 -0.92 14.68
CA CYS A 175 -26.49 -1.24 15.12
C CYS A 175 -26.61 -1.34 16.64
N ASP A 176 -25.50 -1.57 17.36
CA ASP A 176 -25.51 -1.69 18.82
C ASP A 176 -25.82 -0.38 19.55
N SER A 177 -25.74 0.77 18.86
CA SER A 177 -26.23 2.05 19.40
C SER A 177 -27.76 2.17 19.40
N LEU A 178 -28.48 1.23 18.78
CA LEU A 178 -29.94 1.21 18.67
C LEU A 178 -30.56 0.22 19.68
N SER A 179 -31.88 0.30 19.85
CA SER A 179 -32.64 -0.61 20.71
C SER A 179 -33.99 -1.01 20.10
N GLY A 180 -34.51 -2.17 20.51
CA GLY A 180 -35.81 -2.66 20.06
C GLY A 180 -35.89 -2.87 18.55
N ASN A 181 -37.07 -2.63 17.97
CA ASN A 181 -37.33 -2.87 16.54
C ASN A 181 -36.33 -2.17 15.61
N SER A 182 -35.84 -0.97 15.96
CA SER A 182 -34.83 -0.26 15.16
C SER A 182 -33.50 -1.00 15.08
N LYS A 183 -33.09 -1.68 16.16
CA LYS A 183 -31.88 -2.51 16.15
C LYS A 183 -32.08 -3.76 15.30
N ASP A 184 -33.23 -4.41 15.44
CA ASP A 184 -33.55 -5.63 14.68
C ASP A 184 -33.58 -5.35 13.17
N THR A 185 -34.20 -4.24 12.75
CA THR A 185 -34.17 -3.78 11.35
C THR A 185 -32.75 -3.49 10.88
N CYS A 186 -31.95 -2.77 11.67
CA CYS A 186 -30.56 -2.46 11.32
C CYS A 186 -29.72 -3.74 11.09
N VAL A 187 -29.86 -4.73 11.97
CA VAL A 187 -29.15 -6.02 11.85
C VAL A 187 -29.63 -6.81 10.63
N ALA A 188 -30.94 -6.82 10.34
CA ALA A 188 -31.49 -7.47 9.16
C ALA A 188 -30.96 -6.83 7.86
N ASP A 189 -30.92 -5.50 7.79
CA ASP A 189 -30.39 -4.76 6.65
C ASP A 189 -28.88 -5.02 6.47
N ALA A 190 -28.13 -5.10 7.56
CA ALA A 190 -26.70 -5.44 7.52
C ALA A 190 -26.47 -6.84 6.95
N LYS A 191 -27.25 -7.85 7.36
CA LYS A 191 -27.16 -9.21 6.81
C LYS A 191 -27.46 -9.23 5.31
N ALA A 192 -28.55 -8.57 4.90
CA ALA A 192 -28.94 -8.48 3.50
C ALA A 192 -27.86 -7.77 2.65
N ARG A 193 -27.25 -6.70 3.16
CA ARG A 193 -26.22 -5.93 2.45
C ARG A 193 -24.92 -6.70 2.22
N PHE A 194 -24.49 -7.50 3.20
CA PHE A 194 -23.18 -8.18 3.17
C PHE A 194 -23.26 -9.67 2.85
N ASN A 195 -24.45 -10.18 2.49
CA ASN A 195 -24.73 -11.57 2.18
C ASN A 195 -24.23 -12.52 3.30
N GLN A 196 -24.62 -12.23 4.54
CA GLN A 196 -24.23 -12.99 5.74
C GLN A 196 -25.39 -13.81 6.31
#